data_AF-A0A6C0JJT9-F1
#
_entry.id   AF-A0A6C0JJT9-F1
#
_cell.length_a   1.000
_cell.length_b   1.000
_cell.length_c   1.000
_cell.angle_alpha   90.00
_cell.angle_beta   90.00
_cell.angle_gamma   90.00
#
_symmetry.space_group_name_H-M   'P 1'
#
loop_
_entity.id
_entity.type
_entity.pdbx_description
1 polymer ?
#
loop_
_entity_poly.entity_id
_entity_poly.type
_entity_poly.pdbx_seq_one_letter_code
_entity_poly.pdbx_strand_id
1 'polypeptide(L)'
;MKKQFLFNPNNPNKSFDVYIDKNPKDTIPIKYTTLDDVKHTIRKLEKLYKNKKYTHKRIWQVGMIMNVRLKVLKTKKPKQYSLSNKYFHFLGKRTKLNEKERYRFSFKIPIIKN
;
A
#
# COMPACT_ATOMS: atom_id res chain seq x y z
N MET A 1 8.16 29.96 14.31
CA MET A 1 8.48 28.52 14.38
C MET A 1 9.13 28.05 13.08
N LYS A 2 10.42 27.68 13.09
CA LYS A 2 11.09 27.07 11.92
C LYS A 2 10.62 25.62 11.78
N LYS A 3 10.13 25.22 10.61
CA LYS A 3 9.87 23.80 10.29
C LYS A 3 11.24 23.11 10.20
N GLN A 4 11.64 22.42 11.26
CA GLN A 4 12.81 21.55 11.21
C GLN A 4 12.42 20.25 10.49
N PHE A 5 12.88 20.09 9.26
CA PHE A 5 12.92 18.76 8.67
C PHE A 5 14.06 18.01 9.35
N LEU A 6 13.77 16.85 9.94
CA LEU A 6 14.73 15.97 10.62
C LEU A 6 15.70 15.35 9.60
N PHE A 7 16.55 16.17 8.98
CA PHE A 7 17.63 15.72 8.12
C PHE A 7 18.92 15.82 8.93
N ASN A 8 19.52 14.66 9.25
CA ASN A 8 20.78 14.61 9.98
C ASN A 8 21.92 14.51 8.95
N PRO A 9 22.66 15.60 8.66
CA PRO A 9 23.67 15.63 7.61
C PRO A 9 24.85 14.68 7.86
N ASN A 10 25.08 14.27 9.11
CA ASN A 10 26.27 13.51 9.50
C ASN A 10 26.08 11.99 9.46
N ASN A 11 24.84 11.49 9.27
CA ASN A 11 24.59 10.06 9.11
C ASN A 11 23.26 9.81 8.37
N PRO A 12 23.28 9.66 7.04
CA PRO A 12 22.08 9.45 6.23
C PRO A 12 21.26 8.22 6.63
N ASN A 13 21.90 7.22 7.27
CA ASN A 13 21.26 5.97 7.70
C ASN A 13 20.43 6.10 8.99
N LYS A 14 20.53 7.24 9.71
CA LYS A 14 19.68 7.54 10.87
C LYS A 14 18.41 8.31 10.49
N SER A 15 18.30 8.74 9.25
CA SER A 15 17.04 9.26 8.68
C SER A 15 16.09 8.08 8.50
N PHE A 16 14.88 8.17 9.03
CA PHE A 16 13.82 7.17 8.79
C PHE A 16 13.43 7.17 7.30
N ASP A 17 14.19 6.50 6.46
CA ASP A 17 13.92 6.43 5.03
C ASP A 17 13.34 5.06 4.70
N VAL A 18 12.03 4.96 4.86
CA VAL A 18 11.26 3.76 4.55
C VAL A 18 11.37 3.39 3.04
N TYR A 19 11.97 4.26 2.21
CA TYR A 19 11.94 4.22 0.74
C TYR A 19 13.24 4.66 0.04
N ILE A 20 14.39 4.07 0.39
CA ILE A 20 15.63 4.25 -0.41
C ILE A 20 15.67 3.28 -1.61
N ASP A 21 14.64 3.28 -2.45
CA ASP A 21 14.82 2.76 -3.80
C ASP A 21 14.49 3.88 -4.78
N LYS A 22 15.56 4.52 -5.26
CA LYS A 22 15.52 5.69 -6.14
C LYS A 22 15.34 5.29 -7.60
N ASN A 23 15.19 3.99 -7.92
CA ASN A 23 15.00 3.55 -9.29
C ASN A 23 13.57 3.82 -9.77
N PRO A 24 13.35 4.75 -10.72
CA PRO A 24 12.01 5.10 -11.20
C PRO A 24 11.27 3.91 -11.84
N LYS A 25 12.01 2.90 -12.34
CA LYS A 25 11.46 1.68 -12.94
C LYS A 25 10.66 0.81 -11.95
N ASP A 26 10.92 0.95 -10.65
CA ASP A 26 10.27 0.19 -9.58
C ASP A 26 9.04 0.87 -8.96
N THR A 27 8.60 1.98 -9.59
CA THR A 27 7.43 2.74 -9.16
C THR A 27 6.13 2.08 -9.64
N ILE A 28 5.23 1.76 -8.71
CA ILE A 28 3.88 1.29 -9.02
C ILE A 28 2.93 2.48 -8.90
N PRO A 29 2.35 3.00 -10.00
CA PRO A 29 1.42 4.12 -9.90
C PRO A 29 0.13 3.70 -9.21
N ILE A 30 -0.34 4.52 -8.27
CA ILE A 30 -1.52 4.30 -7.44
C ILE A 30 -2.57 5.34 -7.80
N LYS A 31 -3.77 4.91 -8.18
CA LYS A 31 -4.95 5.79 -8.29
C LYS A 31 -5.92 5.45 -7.15
N TYR A 32 -6.45 6.47 -6.48
CA TYR A 32 -7.37 6.30 -5.35
C TYR A 32 -8.45 7.39 -5.29
N THR A 33 -8.69 8.07 -6.41
CA THR A 33 -9.64 9.19 -6.47
C THR A 33 -11.07 8.69 -6.33
N THR A 34 -11.44 7.67 -7.10
CA THR A 34 -12.76 7.02 -7.08
C THR A 34 -12.72 5.68 -6.35
N LEU A 35 -13.88 5.12 -6.01
CA LEU A 35 -13.95 3.77 -5.45
C LEU A 35 -13.41 2.72 -6.42
N ASP A 36 -13.68 2.89 -7.72
CA ASP A 36 -13.20 1.97 -8.74
C ASP A 36 -11.70 2.09 -8.95
N ASP A 37 -11.10 3.28 -8.83
CA ASP A 37 -9.63 3.43 -8.82
C ASP A 37 -8.99 2.60 -7.71
N VAL A 38 -9.57 2.63 -6.50
CA VAL A 38 -9.07 1.82 -5.38
C VAL A 38 -9.21 0.33 -5.68
N LYS A 39 -10.36 -0.12 -6.23
CA LYS A 39 -10.54 -1.52 -6.65
C LYS A 39 -9.52 -1.92 -7.72
N HIS A 40 -9.31 -1.09 -8.74
CA HIS A 40 -8.36 -1.36 -9.82
C HIS A 40 -6.92 -1.40 -9.32
N THR A 41 -6.54 -0.47 -8.44
CA THR A 41 -5.23 -0.48 -7.79
C THR A 41 -5.02 -1.76 -6.98
N ILE A 42 -5.98 -2.19 -6.17
CA ILE A 42 -5.90 -3.46 -5.41
C ILE A 42 -5.74 -4.65 -6.37
N ARG A 43 -6.56 -4.75 -7.42
CA ARG A 43 -6.45 -5.83 -8.42
C ARG A 43 -5.08 -5.84 -9.09
N LYS A 44 -4.55 -4.67 -9.45
CA LYS A 44 -3.22 -4.52 -10.04
C LYS A 44 -2.13 -5.01 -9.08
N LEU A 45 -2.20 -4.62 -7.81
CA LEU A 45 -1.24 -5.07 -6.79
C LEU A 45 -1.28 -6.59 -6.58
N GLU A 46 -2.47 -7.18 -6.52
CA GLU A 46 -2.60 -8.63 -6.41
C GLU A 46 -2.07 -9.34 -7.66
N LYS A 47 -2.37 -8.86 -8.87
CA LYS A 47 -1.82 -9.43 -10.12
C LYS A 47 -0.29 -9.37 -10.13
N LEU A 48 0.28 -8.23 -9.76
CA LEU A 48 1.72 -8.02 -9.67
C LEU A 48 2.38 -8.98 -8.68
N TYR A 49 1.74 -9.21 -7.53
CA TYR A 49 2.20 -10.15 -6.52
C TYR A 49 2.14 -11.60 -7.01
N LYS A 50 0.99 -12.04 -7.56
CA LYS A 50 0.78 -13.42 -8.02
C LYS A 50 1.69 -13.79 -9.19
N ASN A 51 2.02 -12.81 -10.04
CA ASN A 51 2.98 -12.98 -11.13
C ASN A 51 4.44 -12.95 -10.66
N LYS A 52 4.71 -12.92 -9.34
CA LYS A 52 6.05 -12.84 -8.73
C LYS A 52 6.88 -11.63 -9.17
N LYS A 53 6.25 -10.60 -9.76
CA LYS A 53 6.96 -9.39 -10.22
C LYS A 53 7.46 -8.55 -9.05
N TYR A 54 6.72 -8.55 -7.93
CA TYR A 54 7.11 -7.84 -6.72
C TYR A 54 6.91 -8.72 -5.49
N THR A 55 7.81 -8.54 -4.52
CA THR A 55 7.72 -9.23 -3.23
C THR A 55 6.51 -8.73 -2.42
N HIS A 56 6.05 -9.56 -1.48
CA HIS A 56 4.97 -9.15 -0.57
C HIS A 56 5.31 -7.87 0.19
N LYS A 57 6.58 -7.67 0.58
CA LYS A 57 7.06 -6.45 1.26
C LYS A 57 6.75 -5.20 0.44
N ARG A 58 7.03 -5.22 -0.87
CA ARG A 58 6.77 -4.07 -1.76
C ARG A 58 5.28 -3.80 -1.92
N ILE A 59 4.48 -4.85 -2.07
CA ILE A 59 3.02 -4.73 -2.17
C ILE A 59 2.41 -4.18 -0.87
N TRP A 60 2.93 -4.62 0.28
CA TRP A 60 2.55 -4.14 1.59
C TRP A 60 2.85 -2.65 1.77
N GLN A 61 4.04 -2.20 1.38
CA GLN A 61 4.42 -0.78 1.39
C GLN A 61 3.47 0.08 0.55
N VAL A 62 3.18 -0.33 -0.68
CA VAL A 62 2.28 0.42 -1.58
C VAL A 62 0.85 0.45 -1.03
N GLY A 63 0.36 -0.67 -0.48
CA GLY A 63 -0.92 -0.74 0.21
C GLY A 63 -1.00 0.16 1.45
N MET A 64 0.09 0.26 2.21
CA MET A 64 0.21 1.15 3.37
C MET A 64 0.11 2.62 2.95
N ILE A 65 0.83 3.04 1.90
CA ILE A 65 0.79 4.42 1.37
C ILE A 65 -0.65 4.78 0.96
N MET A 66 -1.31 3.90 0.20
CA MET A 66 -2.71 4.08 -0.20
C MET A 66 -3.62 4.26 1.02
N ASN A 67 -3.45 3.43 2.05
CA ASN A 67 -4.24 3.50 3.27
C ASN A 67 -4.02 4.79 4.06
N VAL A 68 -2.76 5.19 4.26
CA VAL A 68 -2.42 6.43 5.00
C VAL A 68 -2.99 7.66 4.28
N ARG A 69 -2.87 7.73 2.95
CA ARG A 69 -3.44 8.83 2.16
C ARG A 69 -4.97 8.89 2.28
N LEU A 70 -5.65 7.75 2.19
CA LEU A 70 -7.09 7.69 2.35
C LEU A 70 -7.55 7.90 3.80
N LYS A 71 -6.72 7.58 4.79
CA LYS A 71 -7.01 7.82 6.22
C LYS A 71 -7.15 9.32 6.53
N VAL A 72 -6.31 10.15 5.92
CA VAL A 72 -6.42 11.61 6.01
C VAL A 72 -7.73 12.11 5.38
N LEU A 73 -8.17 11.46 4.31
CA LEU A 73 -9.40 11.80 3.58
C LEU A 73 -10.64 11.03 4.06
N LYS A 74 -10.58 10.33 5.20
CA LYS A 74 -11.65 9.41 5.65
C LYS A 74 -13.02 10.07 5.75
N THR A 75 -13.07 11.35 6.09
CA THR A 75 -14.31 12.13 6.22
C THR A 75 -14.94 12.43 4.86
N LYS A 76 -14.11 12.73 3.84
CA LYS A 76 -14.55 13.04 2.47
C LYS A 76 -14.74 11.79 1.60
N LYS A 77 -13.99 10.72 1.88
CA LYS A 77 -13.93 9.49 1.08
C LYS A 77 -14.05 8.23 1.96
N PRO A 78 -15.14 8.07 2.72
CA PRO A 78 -15.29 6.98 3.69
C PRO A 78 -15.33 5.60 3.02
N LYS A 79 -16.01 5.45 1.87
CA LYS A 79 -16.11 4.18 1.14
C LYS A 79 -14.72 3.71 0.64
N GLN A 80 -13.93 4.63 0.08
CA GLN A 80 -12.57 4.36 -0.40
C GLN A 80 -11.64 3.97 0.75
N TYR A 81 -11.68 4.74 1.85
CA TYR A 81 -10.90 4.44 3.04
C TYR A 81 -11.26 3.08 3.62
N SER A 82 -12.55 2.76 3.74
CA SER A 82 -13.01 1.45 4.24
C SER A 82 -12.45 0.29 3.41
N LEU A 83 -12.50 0.38 2.08
CA LEU A 83 -11.94 -0.65 1.19
C LEU A 83 -10.42 -0.77 1.32
N SER A 84 -9.70 0.35 1.31
CA SER A 84 -8.25 0.38 1.49
C SER A 84 -7.83 -0.19 2.85
N ASN A 85 -8.57 0.14 3.90
CA ASN A 85 -8.30 -0.33 5.25
C ASN A 85 -8.52 -1.85 5.36
N LYS A 86 -9.58 -2.39 4.74
CA LYS A 86 -9.79 -3.85 4.65
C LYS A 86 -8.63 -4.54 3.94
N TYR A 87 -8.16 -3.97 2.84
CA TYR A 87 -7.01 -4.51 2.12
C TYR A 87 -5.72 -4.43 2.94
N PHE A 88 -5.46 -3.32 3.63
CA PHE A 88 -4.30 -3.18 4.52
C PHE A 88 -4.27 -4.25 5.62
N HIS A 89 -5.41 -4.49 6.28
CA HIS A 89 -5.52 -5.57 7.27
C HIS A 89 -5.31 -6.95 6.65
N PHE A 90 -5.84 -7.21 5.45
CA PHE A 90 -5.58 -8.44 4.71
C PHE A 90 -4.08 -8.66 4.45
N LEU A 91 -3.37 -7.61 4.02
CA LEU A 91 -1.92 -7.67 3.78
C LEU A 91 -1.14 -7.95 5.08
N GLY A 92 -1.58 -7.38 6.21
CA GLY A 92 -1.02 -7.66 7.55
C GLY A 92 -1.33 -9.06 8.08
N LYS A 93 -2.42 -9.71 7.64
CA LYS A 93 -2.64 -11.14 7.88
C LYS A 93 -1.70 -11.98 7.00
N ARG A 94 -1.54 -11.59 5.73
CA ARG A 94 -0.67 -12.28 4.77
C ARG A 94 0.80 -12.30 5.21
N THR A 95 1.30 -11.28 5.90
CA THR A 95 2.68 -11.29 6.41
C THR A 95 2.94 -12.42 7.42
N LYS A 96 1.92 -12.90 8.14
CA LYS A 96 2.06 -13.97 9.14
C LYS A 96 2.07 -15.39 8.55
N LEU A 97 1.64 -15.55 7.30
CA LEU A 97 1.55 -16.84 6.63
C LEU A 97 2.92 -17.30 6.09
N ASN A 98 3.07 -18.61 5.85
CA ASN A 98 4.23 -19.15 5.15
C ASN A 98 4.20 -18.78 3.65
N GLU A 99 5.34 -18.88 2.96
CA GLU A 99 5.44 -18.38 1.58
C GLU A 99 4.44 -19.05 0.62
N LYS A 100 4.28 -20.37 0.70
CA LYS A 100 3.34 -21.13 -0.14
C LYS A 100 1.89 -20.68 0.09
N GLU A 101 1.50 -20.48 1.35
CA GLU A 101 0.19 -19.98 1.73
C GLU A 101 -0.02 -18.53 1.28
N ARG A 102 1.00 -17.67 1.37
CA ARG A 102 0.89 -16.28 0.91
C ARG A 102 0.49 -16.19 -0.56
N TYR A 103 1.05 -17.05 -1.43
CA TYR A 103 0.69 -17.09 -2.84
C TYR A 103 -0.69 -17.69 -3.11
N ARG A 104 -1.26 -18.49 -2.20
CA ARG A 104 -2.65 -18.98 -2.29
C ARG A 104 -3.64 -17.97 -1.71
N PHE A 105 -3.23 -17.22 -0.70
CA PHE A 105 -4.05 -16.23 0.01
C PHE A 105 -4.38 -15.04 -0.91
N SER A 106 -5.65 -14.85 -1.21
CA SER A 106 -6.10 -13.88 -2.23
C SER A 106 -7.20 -12.99 -1.66
N PHE A 107 -7.11 -11.70 -1.96
CA PHE A 107 -8.09 -10.74 -1.47
C PHE A 107 -9.37 -10.80 -2.32
N LYS A 108 -10.51 -11.10 -1.69
CA LYS A 108 -11.83 -10.98 -2.34
C LYS A 108 -12.34 -9.55 -2.17
N ILE A 109 -12.49 -8.83 -3.27
CA ILE A 109 -13.05 -7.47 -3.23
C ILE A 109 -14.54 -7.57 -2.86
N PRO A 110 -14.98 -6.92 -1.77
CA PRO A 110 -16.37 -6.97 -1.37
C PRO A 110 -17.24 -6.26 -2.41
N ILE A 111 -18.43 -6.82 -2.68
CA ILE A 111 -19.46 -6.15 -3.46
C ILE A 111 -20.01 -5.03 -2.57
N ILE A 112 -19.66 -3.78 -2.90
CA ILE A 112 -20.21 -2.59 -2.25
C ILE A 112 -21.38 -2.16 -3.12
N LYS A 113 -22.62 -2.39 -2.67
CA LYS A 113 -23.82 -1.84 -3.31
C LYS A 113 -23.75 -0.30 -3.18
N ASN A 114 -24.03 0.40 -4.27
CA ASN A 114 -23.94 1.85 -4.33
C ASN A 114 -24.99 2.52 -3.46
#